data_AF-A0A7V6RNF5-F1
#
_entry.id   AF-A0A7V6RNF5-F1
#
_cell.length_a   1.000
_cell.length_b   1.000
_cell.length_c   1.000
_cell.angle_alpha   90.00
_cell.angle_beta   90.00
_cell.angle_gamma   90.00
#
_symmetry.space_group_name_H-M   'P 1'
#
loop_
_entity.id
_entity.type
_entity.pdbx_description
1 polymer ?
#
loop_
_entity_poly.entity_id
_entity_poly.type
_entity_poly.pdbx_seq_one_letter_code
_entity_poly.pdbx_strand_id
1 'polypeptide(L)' 'MILYIEDPTQLFAHEQEDKSIYLSLPSGGLVCAEPLSSREYSICSVISTDPR' A
#
# COMPACT_ATOMS: atom_id res chain seq x y z
N MET A 1 4.54 -5.20 -35.83
CA MET A 1 4.75 -5.57 -34.42
C MET A 1 5.59 -4.48 -33.80
N ILE A 2 5.01 -3.62 -32.96
CA ILE A 2 5.74 -2.54 -32.30
C ILE A 2 6.20 -3.09 -30.96
N LEU A 3 7.51 -3.15 -30.74
CA LEU A 3 8.09 -3.50 -29.45
C LEU A 3 8.09 -2.24 -28.60
N TYR A 4 7.18 -2.17 -27.64
CA TYR A 4 7.20 -1.16 -26.60
C TYR A 4 8.16 -1.62 -25.52
N ILE A 5 9.24 -0.85 -25.33
CA ILE A 5 10.18 -1.04 -24.23
C ILE A 5 9.86 0.10 -23.27
N GLU A 6 9.34 -0.24 -22.09
CA GLU A 6 9.10 0.73 -21.03
C GLU A 6 10.40 1.46 -20.71
N ASP A 7 10.32 2.78 -20.63
CA ASP A 7 11.46 3.63 -20.32
C ASP A 7 11.92 3.28 -18.88
N PRO A 8 13.20 2.95 -18.64
CA PRO A 8 13.66 2.56 -17.30
C PRO A 8 13.36 3.62 -16.24
N THR A 9 13.19 4.88 -16.64
CA THR A 9 12.78 5.96 -15.74
C THR A 9 11.34 5.82 -15.21
N GLN A 10 10.45 5.15 -15.95
CA GLN A 10 9.08 4.83 -15.49
C GLN A 10 9.07 3.72 -14.43
N LEU A 11 10.03 2.79 -14.49
CA LEU A 11 10.20 1.76 -13.45
C LEU A 11 10.63 2.39 -12.12
N PHE A 12 11.53 3.38 -12.15
CA PHE A 12 11.94 4.12 -10.94
C PHE A 12 10.85 5.03 -10.39
N ALA A 13 9.95 5.54 -11.24
CA ALA A 13 8.82 6.35 -10.80
C ALA A 13 7.79 5.53 -10.00
N HIS A 14 7.69 4.22 -10.24
CA HIS A 14 6.78 3.33 -9.50
C HIS A 14 7.31 2.88 -8.13
N GLU A 15 8.61 3.01 -7.85
CA GLU A 15 9.16 2.70 -6.52
C GLU A 15 8.87 3.79 -5.48
N GLN A 16 8.40 4.97 -5.90
CA GLN A 16 8.02 6.10 -5.04
C GLN A 16 6.51 6.18 -4.79
N GLU A 17 5.83 5.05 -4.72
CA GLU A 17 4.45 5.03 -4.26
C GLU A 17 4.44 4.94 -2.73
N ASP A 18 4.57 6.12 -2.09
CA ASP A 18 4.15 6.38 -0.70
C ASP A 18 2.62 6.22 -0.58
N LYS A 19 2.08 5.08 -1.03
CA LYS A 19 0.66 4.80 -1.02
C LYS A 19 0.31 4.12 0.29
N SER A 20 -0.67 4.70 0.96
CA SER A 20 -1.36 4.07 2.08
C SER A 20 -1.88 2.69 1.67
N ILE A 21 -1.62 1.68 2.48
CA ILE A 21 -2.10 0.31 2.28
C ILE A 21 -3.30 0.03 3.19
N TYR A 22 -4.22 -0.79 2.69
CA TYR A 22 -5.34 -1.31 3.48
C TYR A 22 -5.12 -2.80 3.76
N LEU A 23 -5.10 -3.17 5.04
CA LEU A 23 -4.89 -4.54 5.52
C LEU A 23 -6.16 -5.07 6.16
N SER A 24 -6.59 -6.28 5.79
CA SER A 24 -7.68 -6.98 6.48
C SER A 24 -7.12 -7.78 7.66
N LEU A 25 -7.69 -7.60 8.84
CA LEU A 25 -7.32 -8.33 10.06
C LEU A 25 -8.10 -9.65 10.16
N PRO A 26 -7.54 -10.68 10.80
CA PRO A 26 -8.23 -11.94 11.06
C PRO A 26 -9.52 -11.78 11.88
N SER A 27 -9.64 -10.71 12.67
CA SER A 27 -10.86 -10.34 13.40
C SER A 27 -11.96 -9.75 12.53
N GLY A 28 -11.73 -9.56 11.22
CA GLY A 28 -12.68 -8.94 10.29
C GLY A 28 -12.54 -7.42 10.18
N GLY A 29 -11.67 -6.79 10.97
CA GLY A 29 -11.37 -5.35 10.87
C GLY A 29 -10.51 -4.99 9.66
N LEU A 30 -10.53 -3.72 9.26
CA LEU A 30 -9.67 -3.13 8.24
C LEU A 30 -8.71 -2.13 8.88
N VAL A 31 -7.45 -2.13 8.47
CA VAL A 31 -6.41 -1.21 8.94
C VAL A 31 -5.90 -0.41 7.77
N CYS A 32 -5.86 0.93 7.89
CA CYS A 32 -5.14 1.80 6.98
C CYS A 32 -3.76 2.10 7.56
N ALA A 33 -2.71 1.84 6.79
CA ALA A 33 -1.35 2.12 7.19
C ALA A 33 -0.61 2.95 6.13
N GLU A 34 0.13 3.95 6.57
CA GLU A 34 0.95 4.81 5.71
C GLU A 34 2.43 4.43 5.83
N PRO A 35 3.19 4.47 4.73
CA PRO A 35 4.61 4.15 4.78
C PRO A 35 5.37 5.20 5.61
N LEU A 36 6.20 4.71 6.53
CA LEU A 36 7.12 5.53 7.33
C LEU A 36 8.56 5.40 6.82
N SER A 37 8.91 4.21 6.33
CA SER A 37 10.22 3.87 5.77
C SER A 37 10.07 2.68 4.82
N SER A 38 11.12 2.30 4.08
CA SER A 38 11.09 1.26 3.04
C SER A 38 10.60 -0.12 3.50
N ARG A 39 10.49 -0.37 4.81
CA ARG A 39 9.98 -1.62 5.40
C ARG A 39 9.06 -1.40 6.59
N GLU A 40 8.68 -0.16 6.87
CA GLU A 40 7.93 0.21 8.05
C GLU A 40 6.71 1.02 7.65
N TYR A 41 5.58 0.68 8.26
CA TYR A 41 4.32 1.37 8.06
C TYR A 41 3.78 1.80 9.42
N SER A 42 3.22 3.00 9.48
CA SER A 42 2.50 3.52 10.64
C SER A 42 1.01 3.25 10.45
N ILE A 43 0.35 2.75 11.50
CA ILE A 43 -1.10 2.51 11.47
C ILE A 43 -1.81 3.85 11.70
N CYS A 44 -2.58 4.31 10.71
CA CYS A 44 -3.31 5.57 10.78
C CYS A 44 -4.75 5.38 11.27
N SER A 45 -5.41 4.28 10.87
CA SER A 45 -6.78 4.00 11.31
C SER A 45 -7.09 2.51 11.36
N VAL A 46 -7.98 2.14 12.28
CA VAL A 46 -8.50 0.77 12.44
C VAL A 46 -10.02 0.85 12.42
N ILE A 47 -10.63 0.21 11.43
CA ILE A 47 -12.07 0.04 11.29
C ILE A 47 -12.38 -1.40 11.76
N SER A 48 -12.81 -1.55 13.01
CA SER A 48 -13.30 -2.85 13.47
C SER A 48 -14.72 -3.08 12.98
N THR A 49 -14.98 -4.28 12.45
CA THR A 49 -16.32 -4.72 12.07
C THR A 49 -16.94 -5.65 13.13
N ASP A 50 -16.32 -5.77 14.33
CA ASP A 50 -16.86 -6.58 15.42
C ASP A 50 -18.33 -6.22 15.69
N PRO A 51 -19.28 -7.15 15.50
CA PRO A 51 -20.67 -6.92 15.87
C PRO A 51 -20.75 -6.86 17.40
N ARG A 52 -21.28 -5.75 17.93
CA ARG A 52 -21.62 -5.61 19.35
C ARG A 52 -22.74 -6.55 19.77
#